data_AF-A0A7V8FJT1-F1
#
_entry.id   AF-A0A7V8FJT1-F1
#
_cell.length_a   1.000
_cell.length_b   1.000
_cell.length_c   1.000
_cell.angle_alpha   90.00
_cell.angle_beta   90.00
_cell.angle_gamma   90.00
#
_symmetry.space_group_name_H-M   'P 1'
#
loop_
_entity.id
_entity.type
_entity.pdbx_description
1 polymer ?
#
loop_
_entity_poly.entity_id
_entity_poly.type
_entity_poly.pdbx_seq_one_letter_code
_entity_poly.pdbx_strand_id
1 'polypeptide(L)'
;MITRAAGVMVMIGVVLVSSGCAMEWVRMDREAPAFGPTHTGCRAKAGEHWPVRNEVATRTVYEDQRVPCRLDETCTIDGKYNMVPMPKLESYIVDVNASDRSSEYSDCMAGAGWQQQLIWFNRR
;
A
#
# COMPACT_ATOMS: atom_id res chain seq x y z
N MET A 1 -22.82 -7.81 -37.64
CA MET A 1 -21.88 -6.94 -36.90
C MET A 1 -21.78 -7.29 -35.40
N ILE A 2 -22.82 -7.85 -34.77
CA ILE A 2 -22.85 -8.18 -33.33
C ILE A 2 -21.86 -9.30 -32.92
N THR A 3 -21.64 -10.29 -33.79
CA THR A 3 -20.73 -11.43 -33.53
C THR A 3 -19.25 -11.05 -33.44
N ARG A 4 -18.82 -9.95 -34.08
CA ARG A 4 -17.43 -9.47 -34.02
C ARG A 4 -17.12 -8.78 -32.68
N ALA A 5 -18.08 -8.08 -32.10
CA ALA A 5 -17.88 -7.38 -30.82
C ALA A 5 -17.75 -8.35 -29.63
N ALA A 6 -18.52 -9.45 -29.64
CA ALA A 6 -18.42 -10.49 -28.62
C ALA A 6 -17.05 -11.18 -28.61
N GLY A 7 -16.50 -11.51 -29.79
CA GLY A 7 -15.17 -12.12 -29.90
C GLY A 7 -14.03 -11.19 -29.44
N VAL A 8 -14.15 -9.88 -29.72
CA VAL A 8 -13.16 -8.88 -29.27
C VAL A 8 -13.21 -8.68 -27.75
N MET A 9 -14.40 -8.62 -27.13
CA MET A 9 -14.50 -8.52 -25.67
C MET A 9 -13.96 -9.76 -24.94
N VAL A 10 -14.17 -10.96 -25.47
CA VAL A 10 -13.61 -12.20 -24.89
C VAL A 10 -12.08 -12.21 -24.98
N MET A 11 -11.51 -11.79 -26.11
CA MET A 11 -10.05 -11.70 -26.28
C MET A 11 -9.41 -10.66 -25.33
N ILE A 12 -10.05 -9.50 -25.13
CA ILE A 12 -9.57 -8.48 -24.17
C ILE A 12 -9.63 -9.02 -22.73
N GLY A 13 -10.69 -9.75 -22.38
CA GLY A 13 -10.81 -10.40 -21.07
C GLY A 13 -9.69 -11.41 -20.81
N VAL A 14 -9.34 -12.26 -21.79
CA VAL A 14 -8.26 -13.24 -21.67
C VAL A 14 -6.88 -12.57 -21.52
N VAL A 15 -6.63 -11.46 -22.22
CA VAL A 15 -5.37 -10.69 -22.11
C VAL A 15 -5.25 -10.02 -20.73
N LEU A 16 -6.35 -9.47 -20.19
CA LEU A 16 -6.34 -8.83 -18.88
C LEU A 16 -6.18 -9.83 -17.73
N VAL A 17 -6.70 -11.05 -17.86
CA VAL A 17 -6.58 -12.10 -16.83
C VAL A 17 -5.19 -12.78 -16.86
N SER A 18 -4.47 -12.72 -18.00
CA SER A 18 -3.16 -13.37 -18.16
C SER A 18 -1.95 -12.50 -17.82
N SER A 19 -2.15 -11.24 -17.41
CA SER A 19 -1.06 -10.28 -17.12
C SER A 19 -0.73 -10.11 -15.63
N GLY A 20 -1.16 -11.04 -14.78
CA GLY A 20 -0.87 -10.95 -13.34
C GLY A 20 0.61 -11.17 -13.02
N CYS A 21 1.10 -10.37 -12.06
CA CYS A 21 2.37 -10.60 -11.39
C CYS A 21 2.13 -10.78 -9.89
N ALA A 22 3.00 -11.52 -9.23
CA ALA A 22 3.00 -11.70 -7.79
C ALA A 22 4.42 -11.57 -7.24
N MET A 23 4.55 -10.99 -6.05
CA MET A 23 5.79 -11.03 -5.29
C MET A 23 5.86 -12.38 -4.57
N GLU A 24 6.89 -13.17 -4.86
CA GLU A 24 7.11 -14.48 -4.24
C GLU A 24 8.51 -14.55 -3.65
N TRP A 25 8.66 -15.33 -2.57
CA TRP A 25 9.96 -15.65 -2.01
C TRP A 25 10.61 -16.77 -2.80
N VAL A 26 11.76 -16.46 -3.42
CA VAL A 26 12.53 -17.40 -4.21
C VAL A 26 13.81 -17.74 -3.47
N ARG A 27 14.20 -19.01 -3.57
CA ARG A 27 15.44 -19.53 -3.01
C ARG A 27 16.62 -19.09 -3.88
N MET A 28 17.55 -18.34 -3.30
CA MET A 28 18.74 -17.84 -4.00
C MET A 28 19.94 -18.77 -3.84
N ASP A 29 19.98 -19.54 -2.76
CA ASP A 29 21.06 -20.49 -2.46
C ASP A 29 20.53 -21.94 -2.43
N ARG A 30 21.27 -22.87 -3.05
CA ARG A 30 20.99 -24.32 -2.99
C ARG A 30 21.08 -24.89 -1.59
N GLU A 31 21.71 -24.18 -0.65
CA GLU A 31 21.82 -24.55 0.76
C GLU A 31 20.82 -23.82 1.66
N ALA A 32 20.01 -22.88 1.13
CA ALA A 32 19.06 -22.11 1.95
C ALA A 32 18.10 -23.04 2.73
N PRO A 33 17.88 -22.82 4.03
CA PRO A 33 16.94 -23.60 4.82
C PRO A 33 15.51 -23.54 4.29
N ALA A 34 14.67 -24.49 4.71
CA ALA A 34 13.27 -24.58 4.28
C ALA A 34 12.49 -23.28 4.60
N PHE A 35 11.72 -22.79 3.63
CA PHE A 35 11.03 -21.51 3.72
C PHE A 35 10.18 -21.37 4.98
N GLY A 36 9.35 -22.37 5.31
CA GLY A 36 8.38 -22.28 6.42
C GLY A 36 9.03 -21.95 7.77
N PRO A 37 9.97 -22.78 8.27
CA PRO A 37 10.69 -22.50 9.51
C PRO A 37 11.50 -21.20 9.49
N THR A 38 12.13 -20.86 8.36
CA THR A 38 12.88 -19.61 8.22
C THR A 38 11.95 -18.40 8.29
N HIS A 39 10.84 -18.43 7.58
CA HIS A 39 9.83 -17.39 7.58
C HIS A 39 9.24 -17.17 8.98
N THR A 40 8.84 -18.24 9.68
CA THR A 40 8.31 -18.11 11.04
C THR A 40 9.36 -17.63 12.03
N GLY A 41 10.59 -18.14 11.94
CA GLY A 41 11.71 -17.74 12.78
C GLY A 41 12.09 -16.27 12.60
N CYS A 42 12.26 -15.83 11.35
CA CYS A 42 12.56 -14.43 11.03
C CYS A 42 11.44 -13.49 11.47
N ARG A 43 10.17 -13.89 11.30
CA ARG A 43 9.02 -13.10 11.75
C ARG A 43 8.96 -12.98 13.27
N ALA A 44 9.22 -14.08 13.98
CA ALA A 44 9.25 -14.08 15.45
C ALA A 44 10.39 -13.21 15.97
N LYS A 45 11.61 -13.37 15.44
CA LYS A 45 12.77 -12.56 15.80
C LYS A 45 12.52 -11.07 15.62
N ALA A 46 12.06 -10.67 14.43
CA ALA A 46 11.75 -9.26 14.16
C ALA A 46 10.61 -8.74 15.05
N GLY A 47 9.61 -9.56 15.36
CA GLY A 47 8.51 -9.19 16.26
C GLY A 47 8.91 -9.08 17.73
N GLU A 48 9.91 -9.83 18.18
CA GLU A 48 10.49 -9.72 19.52
C GLU A 48 11.30 -8.44 19.69
N HIS A 49 12.12 -8.11 18.70
CA HIS A 49 12.95 -6.90 18.72
C HIS A 49 12.11 -5.63 18.49
N TRP A 50 11.15 -5.69 17.55
CA TRP A 50 10.29 -4.59 17.14
C TRP A 50 8.80 -4.92 17.34
N PRO A 51 8.34 -5.07 18.59
CA PRO A 51 6.94 -5.42 18.87
C PRO A 51 6.01 -4.34 18.31
N VAL A 52 4.76 -4.73 18.03
CA VAL A 52 3.73 -3.79 17.57
C VAL A 52 3.60 -2.66 18.59
N ARG A 53 3.89 -1.43 18.17
CA ARG A 53 3.85 -0.25 19.01
C ARG A 53 2.98 0.80 18.35
N ASN A 54 1.72 0.81 18.76
CA ASN A 54 0.72 1.73 18.23
C ASN A 54 0.82 3.07 18.94
N GLU A 55 1.06 4.13 18.17
CA GLU A 55 1.04 5.51 18.65
C GLU A 55 0.03 6.32 17.84
N VAL A 56 -0.44 7.41 18.45
CA VAL A 56 -1.35 8.34 17.77
C VAL A 56 -0.51 9.37 17.04
N ALA A 57 -0.63 9.39 15.72
CA ALA A 57 -0.10 10.45 14.87
C ALA A 57 -1.22 11.45 14.57
N THR A 58 -0.89 12.73 14.58
CA THR A 58 -1.79 13.79 14.17
C THR A 58 -1.25 14.44 12.90
N ARG A 59 -2.11 14.63 11.90
CA ARG A 59 -1.80 15.40 10.69
C ARG A 59 -2.81 16.51 10.50
N THR A 60 -2.34 17.63 9.95
CA THR A 60 -3.23 18.71 9.50
C THR A 60 -3.56 18.46 8.04
N VAL A 61 -4.84 18.29 7.74
CA VAL A 61 -5.37 18.27 6.38
C VAL A 61 -6.12 19.57 6.13
N TYR A 62 -6.09 20.07 4.89
CA TYR A 62 -6.89 21.23 4.51
C TYR A 62 -8.14 20.74 3.81
N GLU A 63 -9.29 21.20 4.28
CA GLU A 63 -10.59 20.90 3.70
C GLU A 63 -11.29 22.22 3.38
N ASP A 64 -11.82 22.33 2.16
CA ASP A 64 -12.55 23.52 1.74
C ASP A 64 -13.88 23.60 2.49
N GLN A 65 -14.05 24.65 3.27
CA GLN A 65 -15.30 24.93 3.97
C GLN A 65 -16.00 26.14 3.39
N ARG A 66 -17.34 26.07 3.35
CA ARG A 66 -18.19 27.21 3.01
C ARG A 66 -18.21 28.19 4.17
N VAL A 67 -17.64 29.37 3.97
CA VAL A 67 -17.65 30.46 4.94
C VAL A 67 -18.40 31.68 4.39
N PRO A 68 -19.17 32.39 5.23
CA PRO A 68 -19.87 33.59 4.81
C PRO A 68 -18.88 34.71 4.50
N CYS A 69 -19.15 35.47 3.44
CA CYS A 69 -18.30 36.60 3.05
C CYS A 69 -18.38 37.76 4.04
N ARG A 70 -17.32 38.57 4.08
CA ARG A 70 -17.33 39.85 4.78
C ARG A 70 -18.06 40.94 3.98
N LEU A 71 -18.49 42.00 4.68
CA LEU A 71 -19.23 43.16 4.15
C LEU A 71 -18.32 44.04 3.28
N ASP A 72 -17.83 43.51 2.17
CA ASP A 72 -16.92 44.13 1.20
C ASP A 72 -16.27 43.11 0.24
N GLU A 73 -16.42 41.80 0.48
CA GLU A 73 -15.89 40.75 -0.38
C GLU A 73 -16.87 40.31 -1.47
N THR A 74 -16.35 40.10 -2.68
CA THR A 74 -17.12 39.45 -3.76
C THR A 74 -17.24 37.95 -3.46
N CYS A 75 -18.47 37.49 -3.24
CA CYS A 75 -18.75 36.07 -3.03
C CYS A 75 -18.81 35.26 -4.33
N THR A 76 -18.21 34.07 -4.30
CA THR A 76 -18.17 33.15 -5.46
C THR A 76 -19.31 32.13 -5.47
N ILE A 77 -19.92 31.83 -4.32
CA ILE A 77 -21.04 30.88 -4.19
C ILE A 77 -22.30 31.61 -3.77
N ASP A 78 -23.33 31.56 -4.63
CA ASP A 78 -24.69 32.09 -4.42
C ASP A 78 -24.74 33.56 -3.95
N GLY A 79 -23.68 34.34 -4.19
CA GLY A 79 -23.54 35.72 -3.74
C GLY A 79 -23.41 35.89 -2.22
N LYS A 80 -23.16 34.80 -1.47
CA LYS A 80 -23.16 34.80 0.01
C LYS A 80 -21.95 34.13 0.67
N TYR A 81 -21.32 33.18 -0.03
CA TYR A 81 -20.25 32.34 0.54
C TYR A 81 -19.02 32.28 -0.35
N ASN A 82 -17.88 31.96 0.27
CA ASN A 82 -16.64 31.56 -0.38
C ASN A 82 -16.19 30.18 0.13
N MET A 83 -15.44 29.45 -0.69
CA MET A 83 -14.71 28.26 -0.24
C MET A 83 -13.36 28.70 0.28
N VAL A 84 -13.06 28.40 1.54
CA VAL A 84 -11.77 28.69 2.14
C VAL A 84 -11.17 27.39 2.65
N PRO A 85 -9.90 27.08 2.29
CA PRO A 85 -9.21 25.91 2.81
C PRO A 85 -8.96 26.11 4.31
N MET A 86 -9.65 25.34 5.13
CA MET A 86 -9.53 25.41 6.58
C MET A 86 -8.72 24.22 7.09
N PRO A 87 -7.76 24.44 8.02
CA PRO A 87 -7.00 23.35 8.60
C PRO A 87 -7.90 22.50 9.51
N LYS A 88 -7.83 21.20 9.34
CA LYS A 88 -8.51 20.17 10.13
C LYS A 88 -7.48 19.20 10.65
N LEU A 89 -7.54 18.93 11.96
CA LEU A 89 -6.66 17.96 12.59
C LEU A 89 -7.29 16.56 12.47
N GLU A 90 -6.54 15.64 11.89
CA GLU A 90 -6.87 14.21 11.86
C GLU A 90 -5.90 13.47 12.77
N SER A 91 -6.42 12.62 13.65
CA SER A 91 -5.62 11.71 14.46
C SER A 91 -5.83 10.28 14.00
N TYR A 92 -4.76 9.53 13.81
CA TYR A 92 -4.78 8.14 13.35
C TYR A 92 -3.73 7.31 14.09
N ILE A 93 -3.98 6.01 14.19
CA ILE A 93 -3.08 5.07 14.86
C ILE A 93 -2.07 4.57 13.85
N VAL A 94 -0.78 4.60 14.21
CA VAL A 94 0.33 4.08 13.41
C VAL A 94 1.15 3.14 14.27
N ASP A 95 1.52 1.98 13.72
CA ASP A 95 2.56 1.15 14.32
C ASP A 95 3.93 1.73 13.97
N VAL A 96 4.55 2.44 14.91
CA VAL A 96 5.81 3.15 14.68
C VAL A 96 6.98 2.21 14.40
N ASN A 97 6.87 0.95 14.84
CA ASN A 97 7.90 -0.07 14.65
C ASN A 97 7.71 -0.88 13.35
N ALA A 98 6.64 -0.64 12.58
CA ALA A 98 6.31 -1.47 11.42
C ALA A 98 7.41 -1.50 10.36
N SER A 99 8.07 -0.37 10.11
CA SER A 99 9.15 -0.27 9.13
C SER A 99 10.38 -1.07 9.56
N ASP A 100 10.87 -0.84 10.79
CA ASP A 100 12.06 -1.52 11.31
C ASP A 100 11.84 -3.03 11.44
N ARG A 101 10.65 -3.43 11.92
CA ARG A 101 10.24 -4.84 11.95
C ARG A 101 10.27 -5.47 10.56
N SER A 102 9.76 -4.76 9.55
CA SER A 102 9.76 -5.26 8.17
C SER A 102 11.17 -5.34 7.58
N SER A 103 12.03 -4.37 7.90
CA SER A 103 13.43 -4.38 7.47
C SER A 103 14.18 -5.56 8.06
N GLU A 104 14.14 -5.74 9.38
CA GLU A 104 14.84 -6.84 10.05
C GLU A 104 14.33 -8.22 9.61
N TYR A 105 13.01 -8.35 9.40
CA TYR A 105 12.44 -9.55 8.81
C TYR A 105 13.03 -9.83 7.42
N SER A 106 13.14 -8.81 6.57
CA SER A 106 13.66 -8.94 5.21
C SER A 106 15.15 -9.28 5.21
N ASP A 107 15.93 -8.65 6.09
CA ASP A 107 17.36 -8.92 6.27
C ASP A 107 17.61 -10.34 6.77
N CYS A 108 16.78 -10.83 7.71
CA CYS A 108 16.85 -12.20 8.19
C CYS A 108 16.55 -13.21 7.06
N MET A 109 15.53 -12.96 6.25
CA MET A 109 15.19 -13.82 5.11
C MET A 109 16.32 -13.82 4.06
N ALA A 110 16.86 -12.64 3.74
CA ALA A 110 17.99 -12.49 2.83
C ALA A 110 19.24 -13.21 3.32
N GLY A 111 19.58 -13.04 4.60
CA GLY A 111 20.68 -13.75 5.26
C GLY A 111 20.51 -15.28 5.28
N ALA A 112 19.26 -15.75 5.24
CA ALA A 112 18.93 -17.16 5.09
C ALA A 112 18.82 -17.61 3.62
N GLY A 113 19.22 -16.80 2.64
CA GLY A 113 19.26 -17.17 1.23
C GLY A 113 17.90 -17.08 0.51
N TRP A 114 16.93 -16.33 1.04
CA TRP A 114 15.63 -16.08 0.42
C TRP A 114 15.50 -14.64 -0.05
N GLN A 115 14.95 -14.43 -1.24
CA GLN A 115 14.73 -13.09 -1.78
C GLN A 115 13.33 -12.98 -2.39
N GLN A 116 12.68 -11.83 -2.19
CA GLN A 116 11.44 -11.52 -2.89
C GLN A 116 11.72 -11.16 -4.34
N GLN A 117 11.02 -11.81 -5.27
CA GLN A 117 11.08 -11.50 -6.69
C GLN A 117 9.67 -11.32 -7.25
N LEU A 118 9.55 -10.39 -8.21
CA LEU A 118 8.34 -10.23 -8.99
C LEU A 118 8.27 -11.34 -10.04
N ILE A 119 7.32 -12.24 -9.89
CA ILE A 119 7.09 -13.35 -10.81
C ILE A 119 5.85 -13.05 -11.64
N TRP A 120 5.98 -13.26 -12.95
CA TRP A 120 4.91 -13.10 -13.92
C TRP A 120 4.26 -14.46 -14.18
N PHE A 121 2.94 -14.58 -14.03
CA PHE A 121 2.24 -15.87 -14.14
C PHE A 121 2.37 -16.51 -15.53
N ASN A 122 2.64 -15.72 -16.54
CA ASN A 122 2.82 -16.08 -17.94
C ASN A 122 4.29 -16.37 -18.32
N ARG A 123 5.23 -16.38 -17.37
CA ARG A 123 6.66 -16.73 -17.58
C ARG A 123 7.18 -17.83 -16.64
N ARG A 124 6.28 -18.60 -16.01
CA ARG A 124 6.65 -19.71 -15.13
C ARG A 124 6.89 -20.99 -15.91
#